data_AF-A0A6S7KKE5-F1
#
_entry.id   AF-A0A6S7KKE5-F1
#
_cell.length_a   1.000
_cell.length_b   1.000
_cell.length_c   1.000
_cell.angle_alpha   90.00
_cell.angle_beta   90.00
_cell.angle_gamma   90.00
#
_symmetry.space_group_name_H-M   'P 1'
#
loop_
_entity.id
_entity.type
_entity.pdbx_description
1 polymer ?
#
loop_
_entity_poly.entity_id
_entity_poly.type
_entity_poly.pdbx_seq_one_letter_code
_entity_poly.pdbx_strand_id
1 'polypeptide(L)'
;MHINDWNSGSENQHVSLQDVFVLLAVGLQKPNPKYKAKDHQNALSKRLALWKDGDINKLLREGRIIQSRIGKFKGSNHPDKAKVFAKLVLEGQINSALRFLSETTDGGVLTLTDDVMTQLKQKHPEPQLAKLGSVLFGPLNDEIPESIYSQINGEMVRQAALRTKGSGGPSGVDANGFRSMLACKSFKQSSTRLCEAIARMTKTLCTQYIDPTTIEELIASRLIPLDKGEGAVKPIGVGEVIRRISAKCVKSFAKKDVVEASGSLQLCAGQKSGSEAAIHAMNTLFEAENEHNGNDINTVNYDSFPELKKGINLPKNDSEWSTANDYFKCALQPSDPITLQDLNSKIKLLNDAIYSYFANNYGHTETIPDKNMVAKYKEYTVKELKKALKNLKSRKGELSEIKYVSRTLRDRLRNNGNDADDLND
;
A
#
# COMPACT_ATOMS: atom_id res chain seq x y z
N MET A 1 18.06 -20.88 13.30
CA MET A 1 19.38 -21.36 12.87
C MET A 1 19.58 -20.81 11.48
N HIS A 2 18.82 -21.32 10.51
CA HIS A 2 18.88 -20.98 9.09
C HIS A 2 18.90 -19.49 8.70
N ILE A 3 18.03 -18.60 9.22
CA ILE A 3 18.15 -17.14 8.92
C ILE A 3 19.49 -16.56 9.42
N ASN A 4 20.00 -17.05 10.55
CA ASN A 4 21.30 -16.60 11.05
C ASN A 4 22.46 -17.17 10.22
N ASP A 5 22.32 -18.39 9.71
CA ASP A 5 23.30 -19.02 8.83
C ASP A 5 23.40 -18.26 7.50
N TRP A 6 22.28 -17.72 7.01
CA TRP A 6 22.26 -16.77 5.90
C TRP A 6 22.91 -15.42 6.28
N ASN A 7 22.56 -14.86 7.44
CA ASN A 7 23.09 -13.57 7.91
C ASN A 7 24.62 -13.59 8.15
N SER A 8 25.19 -14.75 8.51
CA SER A 8 26.61 -14.87 8.81
C SER A 8 27.44 -15.21 7.57
N GLY A 9 26.84 -15.36 6.39
CA GLY A 9 27.56 -15.83 5.21
C GLY A 9 28.17 -17.21 5.41
N SER A 10 27.47 -18.11 6.11
CA SER A 10 27.99 -19.48 6.34
C SER A 10 28.11 -20.25 5.02
N GLU A 11 28.82 -21.39 5.03
CA GLU A 11 28.90 -22.31 3.87
C GLU A 11 27.52 -22.69 3.32
N ASN A 12 26.50 -22.74 4.19
CA ASN A 12 25.12 -23.07 3.84
C ASN A 12 24.26 -21.86 3.48
N GLN A 13 24.83 -20.66 3.30
CA GLN A 13 24.06 -19.45 2.97
C GLN A 13 23.16 -19.65 1.74
N HIS A 14 23.65 -20.37 0.73
CA HIS A 14 22.95 -20.65 -0.52
C HIS A 14 21.64 -21.45 -0.37
N VAL A 15 21.47 -22.23 0.69
CA VAL A 15 20.23 -23.00 0.98
C VAL A 15 19.47 -22.50 2.21
N SER A 16 20.08 -21.62 3.01
CA SER A 16 19.58 -21.24 4.32
C SER A 16 18.19 -20.59 4.28
N LEU A 17 17.91 -19.69 3.32
CA LEU A 17 16.59 -19.09 3.20
C LEU A 17 15.57 -20.08 2.64
N GLN A 18 15.96 -20.89 1.65
CA GLN A 18 15.15 -21.96 1.12
C GLN A 18 14.63 -22.88 2.23
N ASP A 19 15.52 -23.33 3.11
CA ASP A 19 15.20 -24.16 4.25
C ASP A 19 14.17 -23.54 5.19
N VAL A 20 14.25 -22.22 5.44
CA VAL A 20 13.26 -21.50 6.25
C VAL A 20 11.88 -21.59 5.63
N PHE A 21 11.77 -21.31 4.33
CA PHE A 21 10.48 -21.32 3.64
C PHE A 21 9.91 -22.73 3.50
N VAL A 22 10.76 -23.73 3.22
CA VAL A 22 10.36 -25.15 3.19
C VAL A 22 9.87 -25.59 4.56
N LEU A 23 10.59 -25.27 5.65
CA LEU A 23 10.17 -25.60 7.02
C LEU A 23 8.79 -25.00 7.35
N LEU A 24 8.55 -23.74 6.99
CA LEU A 24 7.25 -23.12 7.20
C LEU A 24 6.16 -23.84 6.39
N ALA A 25 6.44 -24.14 5.13
CA ALA A 25 5.51 -24.79 4.22
C ALA A 25 5.15 -26.22 4.66
N VAL A 26 6.12 -27.03 5.12
CA VAL A 26 5.86 -28.43 5.52
C VAL A 26 5.47 -28.55 7.00
N GLY A 27 6.06 -27.73 7.86
CA GLY A 27 5.86 -27.77 9.31
C GLY A 27 4.47 -27.33 9.72
N LEU A 28 3.92 -26.28 9.09
CA LEU A 28 2.68 -25.63 9.52
C LEU A 28 1.42 -26.12 8.78
N GLN A 29 1.53 -27.11 7.90
CA GLN A 29 0.37 -27.70 7.21
C GLN A 29 -0.59 -28.37 8.18
N LYS A 30 -1.88 -28.01 8.13
CA LYS A 30 -2.92 -28.64 8.95
C LYS A 30 -3.32 -29.99 8.34
N PRO A 31 -3.10 -31.13 9.04
CA PRO A 31 -3.36 -32.46 8.45
C PRO A 31 -4.85 -32.72 8.16
N ASN A 32 -5.73 -32.19 9.00
CA ASN A 32 -7.17 -32.41 8.93
C ASN A 32 -7.91 -31.24 9.60
N PRO A 33 -9.00 -30.72 8.99
CA PRO A 33 -9.79 -29.63 9.56
C PRO A 33 -10.46 -29.96 10.90
N LYS A 34 -10.66 -31.25 11.23
CA LYS A 34 -11.28 -31.70 12.49
C LYS A 34 -10.30 -31.80 13.66
N TYR A 35 -9.00 -31.66 13.42
CA TYR A 35 -7.99 -31.80 14.46
C TYR A 35 -8.08 -30.66 15.47
N LYS A 36 -7.85 -30.98 16.75
CA LYS A 36 -7.79 -30.00 17.83
C LYS A 36 -6.38 -29.43 17.95
N ALA A 37 -6.25 -28.36 18.75
CA ALA A 37 -4.95 -27.71 18.98
C ALA A 37 -3.85 -28.69 19.45
N LYS A 38 -4.19 -29.64 20.33
CA LYS A 38 -3.26 -30.67 20.82
C LYS A 38 -2.77 -31.61 19.70
N ASP A 39 -3.64 -31.96 18.76
CA ASP A 39 -3.27 -32.82 17.62
C ASP A 39 -2.32 -32.07 16.67
N HIS A 40 -2.57 -30.78 16.44
CA HIS A 40 -1.68 -29.92 15.68
C HIS A 40 -0.31 -29.75 16.34
N GLN A 41 -0.27 -29.59 17.66
CA GLN A 41 1.00 -29.53 18.42
C GLN A 41 1.78 -30.85 18.29
N ASN A 42 1.11 -32.00 18.46
CA ASN A 42 1.74 -33.31 18.31
C ASN A 42 2.30 -33.54 16.91
N ALA A 43 1.55 -33.15 15.87
CA ALA A 43 2.01 -33.23 14.49
C ALA A 43 3.23 -32.34 14.25
N LEU A 44 3.20 -31.08 14.72
CA LEU A 44 4.32 -30.16 14.60
C LEU A 44 5.57 -30.69 15.33
N SER A 45 5.43 -31.22 16.54
CA SER A 45 6.56 -31.80 17.29
C SER A 45 7.22 -32.96 16.54
N LYS A 46 6.44 -33.85 15.92
CA LYS A 46 6.97 -34.95 15.09
C LYS A 46 7.70 -34.43 13.86
N ARG A 47 7.15 -33.41 13.20
CA ARG A 47 7.78 -32.80 12.01
C ARG A 47 9.08 -32.08 12.36
N LEU A 48 9.13 -31.42 13.52
CA LEU A 48 10.36 -30.79 14.01
C LEU A 48 11.44 -31.81 14.35
N ALA A 49 11.08 -33.01 14.80
CA ALA A 49 12.05 -34.11 14.96
C ALA A 49 12.60 -34.56 13.60
N LEU A 50 11.72 -34.86 12.63
CA LEU A 50 12.14 -35.22 11.27
C LEU A 50 13.01 -34.13 10.61
N TRP A 51 12.67 -32.86 10.83
CA TRP A 51 13.49 -31.73 10.35
C TRP A 51 14.89 -31.74 10.96
N LYS A 52 15.00 -31.98 12.27
CA LYS A 52 16.29 -32.06 12.96
C LYS A 52 17.12 -33.27 12.51
N ASP A 53 16.46 -34.38 12.21
CA ASP A 53 17.09 -35.60 11.71
C ASP A 53 17.46 -35.51 10.21
N GLY A 54 17.11 -34.40 9.53
CA GLY A 54 17.37 -34.20 8.11
C GLY A 54 16.44 -34.98 7.16
N ASP A 55 15.35 -35.56 7.67
CA ASP A 55 14.42 -36.39 6.87
C ASP A 55 13.36 -35.54 6.16
N ILE A 56 13.84 -34.69 5.24
CA ILE A 56 12.99 -33.78 4.45
C ILE A 56 12.05 -34.54 3.51
N ASN A 57 12.46 -35.71 3.02
CA ASN A 57 11.66 -36.54 2.12
C ASN A 57 10.37 -37.04 2.79
N LYS A 58 10.42 -37.46 4.07
CA LYS A 58 9.20 -37.83 4.80
C LYS A 58 8.27 -36.64 4.99
N LEU A 59 8.81 -35.45 5.27
CA LEU A 59 8.01 -34.22 5.41
C LEU A 59 7.32 -33.83 4.11
N LEU A 60 8.04 -33.86 2.98
CA LEU A 60 7.48 -33.58 1.66
C LEU A 60 6.42 -34.61 1.26
N ARG A 61 6.66 -35.89 1.54
CA ARG A 61 5.68 -36.96 1.29
C ARG A 61 4.41 -36.75 2.11
N GLU A 62 4.53 -36.45 3.40
CA GLU A 62 3.39 -36.12 4.26
C GLU A 62 2.59 -34.93 3.70
N GLY A 63 3.30 -33.84 3.35
CA GLY A 63 2.67 -32.63 2.81
C GLY A 63 1.91 -32.87 1.50
N ARG A 64 2.50 -33.62 0.56
CA ARG A 64 1.83 -34.02 -0.70
C ARG A 64 0.56 -34.83 -0.45
N ILE A 65 0.61 -35.76 0.51
CA ILE A 65 -0.57 -36.57 0.89
C ILE A 65 -1.66 -35.68 1.47
N ILE A 66 -1.32 -34.74 2.37
CA ILE A 66 -2.28 -33.80 2.94
C ILE A 66 -2.91 -32.95 1.82
N GLN A 67 -2.09 -32.35 0.95
CA GLN A 67 -2.58 -31.50 -0.14
C GLN A 67 -3.51 -32.24 -1.11
N SER A 68 -3.21 -33.50 -1.44
CA SER A 68 -4.06 -34.34 -2.30
C SER A 68 -5.47 -34.58 -1.76
N ARG A 69 -5.69 -34.33 -0.46
CA ARG A 69 -6.98 -34.52 0.22
C ARG A 69 -7.78 -33.22 0.38
N ILE A 70 -7.15 -32.04 0.28
CA ILE A 70 -7.78 -30.73 0.56
C ILE A 70 -8.98 -30.45 -0.36
N GLY A 71 -8.94 -30.91 -1.63
CA GLY A 71 -10.06 -30.75 -2.58
C GLY A 71 -11.15 -31.82 -2.51
N LYS A 72 -10.91 -32.95 -1.83
CA LYS A 72 -11.87 -34.08 -1.73
C LYS A 72 -12.92 -33.86 -0.64
N PHE A 73 -12.71 -32.90 0.26
CA PHE A 73 -13.65 -32.51 1.30
C PHE A 73 -14.56 -31.34 0.87
N LYS A 74 -15.05 -31.32 -0.38
CA LYS A 74 -16.15 -30.43 -0.77
C LYS A 74 -17.44 -30.91 -0.09
N GLY A 75 -17.59 -30.58 1.19
CA GLY A 75 -18.90 -30.56 1.83
C GLY A 75 -19.73 -29.45 1.20
N SER A 76 -20.91 -29.80 0.71
CA SER A 76 -21.84 -29.01 -0.10
C SER A 76 -22.50 -27.80 0.61
N ASN A 77 -21.91 -27.25 1.66
CA ASN A 77 -22.56 -26.17 2.41
C ASN A 77 -21.81 -24.85 2.17
N HIS A 78 -22.54 -23.86 1.65
CA HIS A 78 -22.15 -22.47 1.78
C HIS A 78 -21.72 -22.25 3.25
N PRO A 79 -20.54 -21.65 3.48
CA PRO A 79 -20.09 -21.40 4.83
C PRO A 79 -21.16 -20.61 5.56
N ASP A 80 -21.52 -21.06 6.77
CA ASP A 80 -22.39 -20.32 7.68
C ASP A 80 -21.84 -18.90 7.82
N LYS A 81 -22.53 -17.93 7.20
CA LYS A 81 -22.07 -16.55 7.08
C LYS A 81 -21.79 -15.96 8.47
N ALA A 82 -22.58 -16.34 9.48
CA ALA A 82 -22.39 -15.90 10.85
C ALA A 82 -21.08 -16.45 11.45
N LYS A 83 -20.73 -17.72 11.18
CA LYS A 83 -19.46 -18.30 11.66
C LYS A 83 -18.24 -17.66 11.00
N VAL A 84 -18.29 -17.39 9.71
CA VAL A 84 -17.20 -16.71 8.99
C VAL A 84 -17.04 -15.28 9.48
N PHE A 85 -18.15 -14.55 9.60
CA PHE A 85 -18.14 -13.19 10.15
C PHE A 85 -17.58 -13.16 11.57
N ALA A 86 -18.09 -14.01 12.48
CA ALA A 86 -17.62 -14.09 13.85
C ALA A 86 -16.12 -14.41 13.93
N LYS A 87 -15.64 -15.35 13.11
CA LYS A 87 -14.21 -15.66 13.01
C LYS A 87 -13.39 -14.43 12.62
N LEU A 88 -13.79 -13.72 11.56
CA LEU A 88 -13.07 -12.53 11.08
C LEU A 88 -13.05 -11.42 12.16
N VAL A 89 -14.16 -11.22 12.87
CA VAL A 89 -14.23 -10.26 13.98
C VAL A 89 -13.32 -10.66 15.13
N LEU A 90 -13.33 -11.92 15.55
CA LEU A 90 -12.46 -12.44 16.61
C LEU A 90 -10.98 -12.38 16.24
N GLU A 91 -10.65 -12.48 14.95
CA GLU A 91 -9.29 -12.29 14.42
C GLU A 91 -8.91 -10.79 14.24
N GLY A 92 -9.82 -9.86 14.60
CA GLY A 92 -9.62 -8.42 14.48
C GLY A 92 -9.69 -7.88 13.05
N GLN A 93 -10.20 -8.67 12.11
CA GLN A 93 -10.32 -8.32 10.68
C GLN A 93 -11.67 -7.66 10.37
N ILE A 94 -11.99 -6.57 11.08
CA ILE A 94 -13.30 -5.90 11.01
C ILE A 94 -13.69 -5.50 9.59
N ASN A 95 -12.76 -4.89 8.83
CA ASN A 95 -13.06 -4.49 7.45
C ASN A 95 -13.34 -5.69 6.53
N SER A 96 -12.63 -6.81 6.72
CA SER A 96 -12.89 -8.04 5.97
C SER A 96 -14.24 -8.63 6.35
N ALA A 97 -14.61 -8.56 7.64
CA ALA A 97 -15.90 -9.02 8.14
C ALA A 97 -17.06 -8.18 7.57
N LEU A 98 -16.92 -6.85 7.56
CA LEU A 98 -17.91 -5.93 6.97
C LEU A 98 -18.05 -6.16 5.47
N ARG A 99 -16.91 -6.29 4.76
CA ARG A 99 -16.89 -6.59 3.32
C ARG A 99 -17.61 -7.90 2.99
N PHE A 100 -17.40 -8.92 3.82
CA PHE A 100 -18.07 -10.21 3.69
C PHE A 100 -19.60 -10.13 3.89
N LEU A 101 -20.10 -9.16 4.64
CA LEU A 101 -21.54 -8.90 4.76
C LEU A 101 -22.11 -8.11 3.58
N SER A 102 -21.32 -7.22 2.97
CA SER A 102 -21.77 -6.31 1.91
C SER A 102 -21.70 -6.89 0.49
N GLU A 103 -20.85 -7.89 0.25
CA GLU A 103 -20.64 -8.41 -1.11
C GLU A 103 -21.73 -9.43 -1.53
N THR A 104 -22.40 -9.15 -2.66
CA THR A 104 -22.80 -10.18 -3.62
C THR A 104 -21.53 -10.87 -4.14
N THR A 105 -21.56 -12.18 -4.30
CA THR A 105 -20.40 -13.07 -4.49
C THR A 105 -19.70 -12.95 -5.85
N ASP A 106 -19.48 -11.74 -6.37
CA ASP A 106 -18.77 -11.51 -7.63
C ASP A 106 -17.30 -11.20 -7.36
N GLY A 107 -16.43 -12.07 -7.88
CA GLY A 107 -14.98 -11.99 -7.75
C GLY A 107 -14.33 -13.17 -7.00
N GLY A 108 -13.01 -13.26 -7.08
CA GLY A 108 -12.24 -14.28 -6.36
C GLY A 108 -11.03 -14.80 -7.12
N VAL A 109 -10.46 -15.90 -6.61
CA VAL A 109 -9.40 -16.63 -7.31
C VAL A 109 -10.05 -17.57 -8.31
N LEU A 110 -9.71 -17.41 -9.59
CA LEU A 110 -10.24 -18.22 -10.68
C LEU A 110 -9.60 -19.61 -10.71
N THR A 111 -10.34 -20.59 -11.22
CA THR A 111 -9.78 -21.90 -11.57
C THR A 111 -8.90 -21.78 -12.81
N LEU A 112 -7.84 -22.58 -12.88
CA LEU A 112 -6.91 -22.60 -14.01
C LEU A 112 -7.50 -23.37 -15.21
N THR A 113 -8.52 -22.81 -15.84
CA THR A 113 -9.05 -23.31 -17.13
C THR A 113 -8.13 -22.87 -18.29
N ASP A 114 -8.28 -23.51 -19.45
CA ASP A 114 -7.48 -23.17 -20.63
C ASP A 114 -7.66 -21.71 -21.06
N ASP A 115 -8.88 -21.17 -20.94
CA ASP A 115 -9.18 -19.76 -21.18
C ASP A 115 -8.41 -18.84 -20.22
N VAL A 116 -8.49 -19.11 -18.91
CA VAL A 116 -7.77 -18.34 -17.89
C VAL A 116 -6.26 -18.39 -18.13
N MET A 117 -5.72 -19.56 -18.45
CA MET A 117 -4.29 -19.74 -18.76
C MET A 117 -3.88 -18.97 -20.01
N THR A 118 -4.73 -18.93 -21.04
CA THR A 118 -4.50 -18.17 -22.27
C THR A 118 -4.46 -16.68 -21.97
N GLN A 119 -5.45 -16.16 -21.24
CA GLN A 119 -5.48 -14.74 -20.83
C GLN A 119 -4.27 -14.36 -19.96
N LEU A 120 -3.84 -15.24 -19.07
CA LEU A 120 -2.64 -15.01 -18.25
C LEU A 120 -1.39 -14.91 -19.13
N LYS A 121 -1.17 -15.88 -20.04
CA LYS A 121 -0.02 -15.87 -20.95
C LYS A 121 0.01 -14.62 -21.84
N GLN A 122 -1.14 -14.18 -22.35
CA GLN A 122 -1.24 -12.95 -23.15
C GLN A 122 -0.82 -11.69 -22.38
N LYS A 123 -1.00 -11.66 -21.05
CA LYS A 123 -0.66 -10.50 -20.19
C LYS A 123 0.79 -10.49 -19.71
N HIS A 124 1.52 -11.59 -19.92
CA HIS A 124 2.92 -11.72 -19.56
C HIS A 124 3.74 -11.86 -20.84
N PRO A 125 4.26 -10.74 -21.40
CA PRO A 125 5.18 -10.83 -22.52
C PRO A 125 6.42 -11.64 -22.12
N GLU A 126 7.05 -12.31 -23.09
CA GLU A 126 8.30 -13.02 -22.86
C GLU A 126 9.36 -12.09 -22.24
N PRO A 127 10.20 -12.59 -21.30
CA PRO A 127 11.24 -11.78 -20.68
C PRO A 127 12.13 -11.12 -21.74
N GLN A 128 12.10 -9.79 -21.81
CA GLN A 128 12.98 -9.04 -22.69
C GLN A 128 14.37 -8.92 -22.05
N LEU A 129 15.43 -9.09 -22.84
CA LEU A 129 16.79 -8.80 -22.40
C LEU A 129 16.89 -7.34 -21.92
N ALA A 130 17.62 -7.14 -20.83
CA ALA A 130 17.90 -5.79 -20.33
C ALA A 130 18.57 -4.97 -21.44
N LYS A 131 18.03 -3.80 -21.73
CA LYS A 131 18.66 -2.86 -22.68
C LYS A 131 20.00 -2.43 -22.10
N LEU A 132 21.04 -2.41 -22.92
CA LEU A 132 22.41 -2.10 -22.49
C LEU A 132 22.45 -0.81 -21.65
N GLY A 133 21.87 0.29 -22.13
CA GLY A 133 21.80 1.56 -21.40
C GLY A 133 20.93 1.59 -20.13
N SER A 134 20.22 0.52 -19.81
CA SER A 134 19.47 0.35 -18.56
C SER A 134 20.25 -0.43 -17.50
N VAL A 135 21.41 -1.00 -17.88
CA VAL A 135 22.30 -1.73 -16.98
C VAL A 135 23.37 -0.76 -16.50
N LEU A 136 23.63 -0.76 -15.20
CA LEU A 136 24.78 -0.06 -14.63
C LEU A 136 26.03 -0.89 -14.92
N PHE A 137 26.96 -0.34 -15.70
CA PHE A 137 28.26 -0.97 -15.98
C PHE A 137 29.31 -0.48 -14.99
N GLY A 138 30.07 -1.41 -14.43
CA GLY A 138 31.19 -1.14 -13.54
C GLY A 138 31.00 -1.76 -12.16
N PRO A 139 32.07 -1.80 -11.35
CA PRO A 139 31.91 -2.04 -9.92
C PRO A 139 31.05 -0.92 -9.34
N LEU A 140 29.99 -1.28 -8.61
CA LEU A 140 29.23 -0.32 -7.80
C LEU A 140 30.18 0.17 -6.70
N ASN A 141 30.94 1.22 -6.98
CA ASN A 141 31.94 1.78 -6.06
C ASN A 141 31.32 2.59 -4.91
N ASP A 142 30.00 2.56 -4.78
CA ASP A 142 29.30 3.15 -3.65
C ASP A 142 29.06 2.04 -2.62
N GLU A 143 30.03 1.83 -1.73
CA GLU A 143 29.72 1.17 -0.45
C GLU A 143 28.59 1.95 0.21
N ILE A 144 27.38 1.39 0.21
CA ILE A 144 26.24 2.06 0.82
C ILE A 144 26.52 2.13 2.33
N PRO A 145 26.68 3.32 2.91
CA PRO A 145 27.09 3.42 4.31
C PRO A 145 26.08 2.72 5.21
N GLU A 146 26.55 1.79 6.06
CA GLU A 146 25.65 1.04 6.96
C GLU A 146 24.83 1.98 7.86
N SER A 147 25.35 3.18 8.13
CA SER A 147 24.68 4.23 8.90
C SER A 147 23.29 4.59 8.37
N ILE A 148 23.04 4.52 7.06
CA ILE A 148 21.73 4.79 6.43
C ILE A 148 20.67 3.83 6.96
N TYR A 149 21.02 2.55 7.10
CA TYR A 149 20.10 1.48 7.51
C TYR A 149 20.30 1.00 8.95
N SER A 150 21.20 1.64 9.70
CA SER A 150 21.52 1.33 11.11
C SER A 150 20.30 1.30 12.03
N GLN A 151 19.26 2.08 11.71
CA GLN A 151 18.01 2.15 12.48
C GLN A 151 17.06 0.95 12.23
N ILE A 152 17.34 0.09 11.25
CA ILE A 152 16.59 -1.16 11.07
C ILE A 152 16.93 -2.11 12.21
N ASN A 153 16.00 -2.25 13.15
CA ASN A 153 16.12 -3.11 14.34
C ASN A 153 14.90 -4.02 14.51
N GLY A 154 14.96 -4.94 15.49
CA GLY A 154 13.87 -5.88 15.75
C GLY A 154 12.53 -5.22 16.10
N GLU A 155 12.52 -4.08 16.78
CA GLU A 155 11.28 -3.35 17.08
C GLU A 155 10.64 -2.79 15.81
N MET A 156 11.45 -2.27 14.89
CA MET A 156 10.96 -1.81 13.60
C MET A 156 10.32 -2.94 12.79
N VAL A 157 10.95 -4.13 12.77
CA VAL A 157 10.41 -5.35 12.16
C VAL A 157 9.08 -5.75 12.82
N ARG A 158 9.01 -5.72 14.15
CA ARG A 158 7.79 -6.00 14.91
C ARG A 158 6.65 -5.04 14.51
N GLN A 159 6.94 -3.75 14.44
CA GLN A 159 5.97 -2.73 14.03
C GLN A 159 5.55 -2.88 12.56
N ALA A 160 6.48 -3.25 11.67
CA ALA A 160 6.18 -3.56 10.28
C ALA A 160 5.29 -4.80 10.15
N ALA A 161 5.51 -5.84 10.96
CA ALA A 161 4.64 -7.03 11.01
C ALA A 161 3.21 -6.70 11.46
N LEU A 162 3.04 -5.85 12.49
CA LEU A 162 1.72 -5.39 12.95
C LEU A 162 0.95 -4.67 11.84
N ARG A 163 1.63 -3.86 11.02
CA ARG A 163 1.05 -3.12 9.88
C ARG A 163 0.93 -3.94 8.60
N THR A 164 1.42 -5.18 8.58
CA THR A 164 1.35 -6.04 7.41
C THR A 164 0.01 -6.79 7.39
N LYS A 165 -0.58 -6.85 6.20
CA LYS A 165 -1.85 -7.52 5.90
C LYS A 165 -1.70 -8.35 4.63
N GLY A 166 -2.68 -9.19 4.34
CA GLY A 166 -2.74 -10.00 3.12
C GLY A 166 -2.30 -11.45 3.32
N SER A 167 -2.51 -12.23 2.27
CA SER A 167 -2.30 -13.67 2.24
C SER A 167 -0.81 -14.05 2.21
N GLY A 168 -0.53 -15.33 2.47
CA GLY A 168 0.82 -15.88 2.40
C GLY A 168 1.37 -15.97 0.98
N GLY A 169 2.69 -15.86 0.87
CA GLY A 169 3.42 -16.16 -0.37
C GLY A 169 3.60 -17.67 -0.58
N PRO A 170 4.67 -18.09 -1.27
CA PRO A 170 5.02 -19.50 -1.47
C PRO A 170 5.00 -20.37 -0.20
N SER A 171 5.46 -19.86 0.93
CA SER A 171 5.48 -20.55 2.24
C SER A 171 4.09 -20.82 2.83
N GLY A 172 3.06 -20.14 2.32
CA GLY A 172 1.67 -20.30 2.75
C GLY A 172 1.33 -19.62 4.08
N VAL A 173 2.30 -19.10 4.82
CA VAL A 173 2.07 -18.37 6.07
C VAL A 173 1.64 -16.95 5.76
N ASP A 174 0.47 -16.54 6.25
CA ASP A 174 -0.09 -15.21 5.98
C ASP A 174 0.41 -14.13 6.95
N ALA A 175 -0.05 -12.90 6.74
CA ALA A 175 0.34 -11.77 7.57
C ALA A 175 -0.07 -11.95 9.05
N ASN A 176 -1.17 -12.65 9.35
CA ASN A 176 -1.59 -12.91 10.72
C ASN A 176 -0.65 -13.94 11.39
N GLY A 177 -0.28 -15.01 10.67
CA GLY A 177 0.69 -16.00 11.15
C GLY A 177 2.03 -15.36 11.50
N PHE A 178 2.57 -14.51 10.61
CA PHE A 178 3.79 -13.75 10.91
C PHE A 178 3.60 -12.73 12.03
N ARG A 179 2.44 -12.06 12.13
CA ARG A 179 2.13 -11.19 13.27
C ARG A 179 2.19 -11.96 14.58
N SER A 180 1.63 -13.17 14.63
CA SER A 180 1.73 -14.03 15.81
C SER A 180 3.18 -14.41 16.12
N MET A 181 3.97 -14.85 15.12
CA MET A 181 5.37 -15.24 15.33
C MET A 181 6.26 -14.08 15.79
N LEU A 182 6.04 -12.87 15.25
CA LEU A 182 6.92 -11.72 15.46
C LEU A 182 6.47 -10.79 16.58
N ALA A 183 5.18 -10.71 16.88
CA ALA A 183 4.66 -9.75 17.85
C ALA A 183 4.09 -10.39 19.13
N CYS A 184 3.80 -11.70 19.15
CA CYS A 184 3.15 -12.31 20.31
C CYS A 184 4.07 -12.39 21.53
N LYS A 185 3.60 -11.85 22.67
CA LYS A 185 4.36 -11.83 23.92
C LYS A 185 4.59 -13.22 24.52
N SER A 186 3.74 -14.21 24.22
CA SER A 186 3.87 -15.58 24.74
C SER A 186 5.13 -16.29 24.25
N PHE A 187 5.69 -15.88 23.10
CA PHE A 187 6.93 -16.42 22.56
C PHE A 187 8.20 -15.78 23.14
N LYS A 188 8.06 -14.85 24.12
CA LYS A 188 9.16 -14.24 24.88
C LYS A 188 10.34 -13.84 23.99
N GLN A 189 11.55 -14.28 24.34
CA GLN A 189 12.78 -13.92 23.64
C GLN A 189 12.89 -14.52 22.22
N SER A 190 12.16 -15.60 21.91
CA SER A 190 12.19 -16.21 20.57
C SER A 190 11.63 -15.26 19.50
N SER A 191 10.53 -14.56 19.82
CA SER A 191 9.96 -13.52 18.95
C SER A 191 10.94 -12.37 18.73
N THR A 192 11.57 -11.87 19.81
CA THR A 192 12.58 -10.80 19.71
C THR A 192 13.78 -11.24 18.87
N ARG A 193 14.33 -12.43 19.11
CA ARG A 193 15.48 -12.97 18.34
C ARG A 193 15.15 -13.12 16.85
N LEU A 194 13.94 -13.56 16.52
CA LEU A 194 13.49 -13.65 15.13
C LEU A 194 13.38 -12.27 14.48
N CYS A 195 12.82 -11.28 15.19
CA CYS A 195 12.78 -9.91 14.69
C CYS A 195 14.19 -9.34 14.44
N GLU A 196 15.12 -9.56 15.36
CA GLU A 196 16.52 -9.12 15.18
C GLU A 196 17.22 -9.84 14.02
N ALA A 197 16.95 -11.13 13.82
CA ALA A 197 17.49 -11.88 12.69
C ALA A 197 16.97 -11.35 11.34
N ILE A 198 15.68 -11.01 11.25
CA ILE A 198 15.08 -10.39 10.05
C ILE A 198 15.61 -8.96 9.86
N ALA A 199 15.83 -8.22 10.93
CA ALA A 199 16.41 -6.87 10.86
C ALA A 199 17.82 -6.91 10.29
N ARG A 200 18.68 -7.81 10.79
CA ARG A 200 20.02 -8.06 10.22
C ARG A 200 19.96 -8.44 8.74
N MET A 201 19.10 -9.41 8.40
CA MET A 201 18.90 -9.83 7.00
C MET A 201 18.52 -8.65 6.11
N THR A 202 17.59 -7.82 6.58
CA THR A 202 17.14 -6.64 5.86
C THR A 202 18.26 -5.61 5.67
N LYS A 203 19.12 -5.40 6.67
CA LYS A 203 20.29 -4.52 6.53
C LYS A 203 21.29 -5.06 5.51
N THR A 204 21.64 -6.34 5.61
CA THR A 204 22.55 -7.01 4.67
C THR A 204 22.06 -6.88 3.23
N LEU A 205 20.77 -7.11 2.97
CA LEU A 205 20.16 -6.92 1.64
C LEU A 205 20.25 -5.47 1.12
N CYS A 206 20.39 -4.48 2.00
CA CYS A 206 20.48 -3.08 1.63
C CYS A 206 21.92 -2.56 1.47
N THR A 207 22.90 -3.21 2.07
CA THR A 207 24.27 -2.68 2.17
C THR A 207 25.31 -3.55 1.48
N GLN A 208 24.98 -4.79 1.14
CA GLN A 208 25.92 -5.74 0.55
C GLN A 208 25.40 -6.27 -0.77
N TYR A 209 26.32 -6.58 -1.68
CA TYR A 209 26.01 -7.43 -2.81
C TYR A 209 25.69 -8.84 -2.30
N ILE A 210 24.59 -9.39 -2.78
CA ILE A 210 24.14 -10.73 -2.45
C ILE A 210 23.93 -11.48 -3.76
N ASP A 211 24.47 -12.69 -3.83
CA ASP A 211 24.20 -13.59 -4.95
C ASP A 211 22.68 -13.84 -5.03
N PRO A 212 22.03 -13.48 -6.16
CA PRO A 212 20.58 -13.64 -6.34
C PRO A 212 20.06 -15.06 -6.09
N THR A 213 20.88 -16.08 -6.31
CA THR A 213 20.51 -17.49 -6.06
C THR A 213 20.19 -17.75 -4.59
N THR A 214 20.82 -17.01 -3.67
CA THR A 214 20.66 -17.19 -2.22
C THR A 214 19.37 -16.58 -1.66
N ILE A 215 18.65 -15.79 -2.47
CA ILE A 215 17.43 -15.08 -2.08
C ILE A 215 16.23 -15.41 -2.97
N GLU A 216 16.34 -16.43 -3.83
CA GLU A 216 15.33 -16.80 -4.82
C GLU A 216 13.95 -16.98 -4.16
N GLU A 217 13.87 -17.71 -3.04
CA GLU A 217 12.61 -17.94 -2.34
C GLU A 217 12.05 -16.68 -1.68
N LEU A 218 12.92 -15.77 -1.25
CA LEU A 218 12.49 -14.49 -0.66
C LEU A 218 11.82 -13.62 -1.73
N ILE A 219 12.35 -13.60 -2.96
CA ILE A 219 11.82 -12.82 -4.08
C ILE A 219 10.66 -13.52 -4.80
N ALA A 220 10.55 -14.84 -4.68
CA ALA A 220 9.49 -15.65 -5.26
C ALA A 220 8.08 -15.16 -4.85
N SER A 221 7.11 -15.49 -5.68
CA SER A 221 5.71 -15.11 -5.50
C SER A 221 4.77 -16.26 -5.80
N ARG A 222 3.73 -16.39 -4.98
CA ARG A 222 2.62 -17.30 -5.26
C ARG A 222 1.69 -16.64 -6.27
N LEU A 223 1.65 -17.17 -7.49
CA LEU A 223 0.84 -16.64 -8.58
C LEU A 223 -0.62 -17.08 -8.44
N ILE A 224 -1.54 -16.13 -8.55
CA ILE A 224 -2.99 -16.37 -8.52
C ILE A 224 -3.70 -15.58 -9.63
N PRO A 225 -4.65 -16.20 -10.36
CA PRO A 225 -5.55 -15.47 -11.25
C PRO A 225 -6.70 -14.89 -10.44
N LEU A 226 -6.79 -13.55 -10.37
CA LEU A 226 -7.95 -12.90 -9.78
C LEU A 226 -8.97 -12.55 -10.87
N ASP A 227 -10.24 -12.70 -10.53
CA ASP A 227 -11.34 -12.17 -11.34
C ASP A 227 -11.31 -10.63 -11.33
N LYS A 228 -11.37 -10.02 -12.51
CA LYS A 228 -11.47 -8.58 -12.71
C LYS A 228 -12.91 -8.13 -13.00
N GLY A 229 -13.85 -9.07 -13.16
CA GLY A 229 -15.19 -8.85 -13.69
C GLY A 229 -15.25 -9.07 -15.20
N GLU A 230 -16.46 -9.29 -15.72
CA GLU A 230 -16.76 -9.40 -17.16
C GLU A 230 -15.92 -10.45 -17.89
N GLY A 231 -15.55 -11.54 -17.20
CA GLY A 231 -14.73 -12.63 -17.75
C GLY A 231 -13.23 -12.31 -17.89
N ALA A 232 -12.79 -11.12 -17.45
CA ALA A 232 -11.39 -10.71 -17.55
C ALA A 232 -10.54 -11.18 -16.36
N VAL A 233 -9.33 -11.69 -16.65
CA VAL A 233 -8.39 -12.19 -15.62
C VAL A 233 -7.37 -11.12 -15.20
N LYS A 234 -7.04 -11.00 -13.91
CA LYS A 234 -5.93 -10.18 -13.40
C LYS A 234 -4.84 -11.08 -12.80
N PRO A 235 -3.61 -11.09 -13.38
CA PRO A 235 -2.51 -11.83 -12.78
C PRO A 235 -2.03 -11.13 -11.49
N ILE A 236 -1.83 -11.91 -10.42
CA ILE A 236 -1.30 -11.41 -9.15
C ILE A 236 -0.18 -12.32 -8.66
N GLY A 237 0.96 -11.71 -8.33
CA GLY A 237 2.03 -12.35 -7.57
C GLY A 237 1.96 -11.98 -6.09
N VAL A 238 1.67 -12.96 -5.24
CA VAL A 238 1.72 -12.77 -3.78
C VAL A 238 3.12 -13.10 -3.28
N GLY A 239 3.97 -12.09 -3.11
CA GLY A 239 5.33 -12.25 -2.58
C GLY A 239 5.35 -12.67 -1.11
N GLU A 240 6.49 -13.17 -0.62
CA GLU A 240 6.65 -13.59 0.78
C GLU A 240 6.32 -12.50 1.80
N VAL A 241 5.72 -12.91 2.93
CA VAL A 241 5.36 -11.95 3.99
C VAL A 241 6.61 -11.33 4.61
N ILE A 242 7.69 -12.10 4.77
CA ILE A 242 8.99 -11.59 5.26
C ILE A 242 9.49 -10.51 4.31
N ARG A 243 9.46 -10.74 2.98
CA ARG A 243 9.83 -9.73 1.99
C ARG A 243 8.99 -8.46 2.12
N ARG A 244 7.68 -8.57 2.35
CA ARG A 244 6.81 -7.39 2.55
C ARG A 244 7.08 -6.65 3.87
N ILE A 245 7.48 -7.36 4.93
CA ILE A 245 7.88 -6.77 6.21
C ILE A 245 9.21 -6.03 6.03
N SER A 246 10.22 -6.67 5.46
CA SER A 246 11.52 -6.06 5.14
C SER A 246 11.36 -4.83 4.25
N ALA A 247 10.58 -4.91 3.17
CA ALA A 247 10.30 -3.78 2.30
C ALA A 247 9.62 -2.60 3.03
N LYS A 248 8.75 -2.87 4.03
CA LYS A 248 8.16 -1.80 4.86
C LYS A 248 9.18 -1.15 5.79
N CYS A 249 10.19 -1.89 6.25
CA CYS A 249 11.32 -1.33 6.98
C CYS A 249 12.14 -0.43 6.05
N VAL A 250 12.61 -0.95 4.91
CA VAL A 250 13.41 -0.19 3.94
C VAL A 250 12.67 1.07 3.46
N LYS A 251 11.36 0.95 3.20
CA LYS A 251 10.52 2.07 2.76
C LYS A 251 10.56 3.28 3.70
N SER A 252 10.77 3.13 5.01
CA SER A 252 10.80 4.32 5.88
C SER A 252 12.00 5.22 5.63
N PHE A 253 13.07 4.68 5.03
CA PHE A 253 14.28 5.41 4.67
C PHE A 253 14.19 5.86 3.22
N ALA A 254 13.98 4.92 2.29
CA ALA A 254 14.01 5.18 0.85
C ALA A 254 12.80 5.94 0.30
N LYS A 255 11.71 6.13 1.07
CA LYS A 255 10.47 6.74 0.53
C LYS A 255 10.70 8.14 -0.05
N LYS A 256 11.50 8.99 0.61
CA LYS A 256 11.71 10.37 0.15
C LYS A 256 12.52 10.35 -1.14
N ASP A 257 13.62 9.62 -1.14
CA ASP A 257 14.54 9.47 -2.27
C ASP A 257 13.80 8.90 -3.49
N VAL A 258 12.95 7.89 -3.29
CA VAL A 258 12.12 7.31 -4.37
C VAL A 258 11.12 8.34 -4.93
N VAL A 259 10.48 9.15 -4.08
CA VAL A 259 9.54 10.20 -4.52
C VAL A 259 10.28 11.31 -5.28
N GLU A 260 11.45 11.71 -4.79
CA GLU A 260 12.29 12.74 -5.41
C GLU A 260 12.83 12.27 -6.77
N ALA A 261 13.43 11.08 -6.83
CA ALA A 261 13.95 10.50 -8.07
C ALA A 261 12.86 10.24 -9.11
N SER A 262 11.62 9.97 -8.69
CA SER A 262 10.47 9.79 -9.59
C SER A 262 9.94 11.12 -10.17
N GLY A 263 10.27 12.24 -9.53
CA GLY A 263 9.88 13.58 -9.96
C GLY A 263 8.37 13.75 -10.15
N SER A 264 8.01 14.61 -11.10
CA SER A 264 6.63 14.91 -11.51
C SER A 264 6.09 14.00 -12.62
N LEU A 265 6.95 13.24 -13.28
CA LEU A 265 6.56 12.35 -14.39
C LEU A 265 6.00 11.00 -13.90
N GLN A 266 6.53 10.47 -12.78
CA GLN A 266 6.07 9.21 -12.21
C GLN A 266 5.29 9.46 -10.91
N LEU A 267 3.98 9.71 -11.06
CA LEU A 267 3.07 10.09 -9.96
C LEU A 267 2.63 8.91 -9.07
N CYS A 268 2.96 7.67 -9.44
CA CYS A 268 2.63 6.47 -8.67
C CYS A 268 3.68 6.08 -7.61
N ALA A 269 4.74 6.87 -7.45
CA ALA A 269 5.84 6.59 -6.51
C ALA A 269 5.58 7.07 -5.07
N GLY A 270 4.44 7.71 -4.82
CA GLY A 270 4.02 8.16 -3.47
C GLY A 270 3.85 9.67 -3.33
N GLN A 271 3.80 10.38 -4.45
CA GLN A 271 3.45 11.80 -4.56
C GLN A 271 2.08 12.04 -3.96
N LYS A 272 1.95 13.14 -3.22
CA LYS A 272 0.67 13.52 -2.62
C LYS A 272 -0.28 13.93 -3.75
N SER A 273 -1.50 13.40 -3.75
CA SER A 273 -2.51 13.66 -4.78
C SER A 273 -2.04 13.32 -6.21
N GLY A 274 -1.16 12.32 -6.39
CA GLY A 274 -0.59 11.99 -7.70
C GLY A 274 -1.62 11.74 -8.82
N SER A 275 -2.72 11.03 -8.53
CA SER A 275 -3.78 10.79 -9.52
C SER A 275 -4.52 12.06 -9.95
N GLU A 276 -4.77 12.97 -9.01
CA GLU A 276 -5.41 14.27 -9.25
C GLU A 276 -4.49 15.17 -10.07
N ALA A 277 -3.21 15.25 -9.69
CA ALA A 277 -2.19 15.99 -10.44
C ALA A 277 -2.05 15.50 -11.89
N ALA A 278 -2.11 14.18 -12.11
CA ALA A 278 -2.05 13.60 -13.45
C ALA A 278 -3.22 14.05 -14.32
N ILE A 279 -4.44 14.02 -13.77
CA ILE A 279 -5.66 14.41 -14.48
C ILE A 279 -5.61 15.90 -14.84
N HIS A 280 -5.23 16.76 -13.89
CA HIS A 280 -5.13 18.20 -14.15
C HIS A 280 -4.05 18.54 -15.19
N ALA A 281 -2.87 17.91 -15.10
CA ALA A 281 -1.81 18.12 -16.09
C ALA A 281 -2.26 17.73 -17.51
N MET A 282 -2.95 16.58 -17.64
CA MET A 282 -3.51 16.16 -18.93
C MET A 282 -4.58 17.13 -19.44
N ASN A 283 -5.44 17.64 -18.55
CA ASN A 283 -6.45 18.63 -18.92
C ASN A 283 -5.80 19.92 -19.46
N THR A 284 -4.79 20.45 -18.77
CA THR A 284 -4.07 21.65 -19.19
C THR A 284 -3.33 21.46 -20.52
N LEU A 285 -2.68 20.32 -20.73
CA LEU A 285 -2.02 20.01 -22.01
C LEU A 285 -3.04 19.96 -23.16
N PHE A 286 -4.18 19.34 -22.91
CA PHE A 286 -5.25 19.24 -23.89
C PHE A 286 -5.87 20.62 -24.21
N GLU A 287 -6.07 21.48 -23.21
CA GLU A 287 -6.52 22.86 -23.40
C GLU A 287 -5.51 23.67 -24.24
N ALA A 288 -4.23 23.57 -23.92
CA ALA A 288 -3.16 24.23 -24.67
C ALA A 288 -3.11 23.75 -26.14
N GLU A 289 -3.23 22.46 -26.42
CA GLU A 289 -3.27 21.93 -27.79
C GLU A 289 -4.47 22.45 -28.61
N ASN A 290 -5.62 22.66 -27.97
CA ASN A 290 -6.80 23.23 -28.63
C ASN A 290 -6.63 24.72 -28.94
N GLU A 291 -5.85 25.45 -28.14
CA GLU A 291 -5.49 26.85 -28.39
C GLU A 291 -4.40 26.99 -29.49
N HIS A 292 -3.55 25.97 -29.70
CA HIS A 292 -2.41 25.99 -30.63
C HIS A 292 -2.71 25.56 -32.08
N ASN A 293 -3.97 25.32 -32.45
CA ASN A 293 -4.38 25.14 -33.87
C ASN A 293 -4.46 26.48 -34.65
N GLY A 294 -3.86 27.55 -34.13
CA GLY A 294 -3.72 28.85 -34.77
C GLY A 294 -2.34 29.47 -34.54
N ASN A 295 -1.32 28.92 -35.21
CA ASN A 295 0.03 29.46 -35.44
C ASN A 295 1.04 29.59 -34.27
N ASP A 296 2.26 29.15 -34.62
CA ASP A 296 3.60 29.37 -34.06
C ASP A 296 3.96 28.88 -32.64
N ILE A 297 4.97 27.99 -32.66
CA ILE A 297 5.73 27.49 -31.51
C ILE A 297 6.56 28.66 -30.97
N ASN A 298 6.11 29.33 -29.91
CA ASN A 298 6.99 29.97 -28.92
C ASN A 298 6.19 30.40 -27.67
N THR A 299 6.72 30.07 -26.50
CA THR A 299 6.33 30.52 -25.13
C THR A 299 4.95 30.11 -24.62
N VAL A 300 4.88 28.94 -23.95
CA VAL A 300 3.78 28.61 -23.03
C VAL A 300 3.92 29.47 -21.77
N ASN A 301 2.99 30.40 -21.57
CA ASN A 301 2.88 31.18 -20.34
C ASN A 301 2.16 30.34 -19.27
N TYR A 302 2.84 30.06 -18.15
CA TYR A 302 2.34 29.23 -17.05
C TYR A 302 1.36 29.95 -16.09
N ASP A 303 0.90 31.15 -16.42
CA ASP A 303 0.28 32.06 -15.43
C ASP A 303 -1.25 31.96 -15.25
N SER A 304 -1.99 31.19 -16.05
CA SER A 304 -3.45 31.09 -15.89
C SER A 304 -3.89 29.71 -15.41
N PHE A 305 -3.72 29.46 -14.11
CA PHE A 305 -4.45 28.37 -13.44
C PHE A 305 -5.97 28.65 -13.47
N PRO A 306 -6.83 27.64 -13.70
CA PRO A 306 -8.27 27.81 -13.55
C PRO A 306 -8.58 28.30 -12.14
N GLU A 307 -9.46 29.29 -12.04
CA GLU A 307 -9.80 29.95 -10.78
C GLU A 307 -10.27 28.91 -9.75
N LEU A 308 -9.53 28.78 -8.64
CA LEU A 308 -9.84 27.81 -7.59
C LEU A 308 -11.22 28.12 -7.00
N LYS A 309 -12.20 27.28 -7.32
CA LYS A 309 -13.53 27.36 -6.73
C LYS A 309 -13.46 27.18 -5.20
N LYS A 310 -14.24 27.98 -4.46
CA LYS A 310 -14.32 27.89 -2.98
C LYS A 310 -14.75 26.49 -2.54
N GLY A 311 -14.22 26.00 -1.42
CA GLY A 311 -14.70 24.76 -0.82
C GLY A 311 -16.22 24.81 -0.58
N ILE A 312 -16.91 23.71 -0.79
CA ILE A 312 -18.36 23.55 -0.60
C ILE A 312 -18.62 22.65 0.61
N ASN A 313 -19.70 22.92 1.34
CA ASN A 313 -20.17 21.97 2.35
C ASN A 313 -20.91 20.83 1.66
N LEU A 314 -20.80 19.63 2.23
CA LEU A 314 -21.44 18.44 1.70
C LEU A 314 -22.59 17.99 2.60
N PRO A 315 -23.58 17.25 2.05
CA PRO A 315 -24.66 16.66 2.81
C PRO A 315 -24.17 15.85 4.02
N LYS A 316 -24.91 15.93 5.13
CA LYS A 316 -24.52 15.29 6.40
C LYS A 316 -25.23 13.95 6.65
N ASN A 317 -26.29 13.66 5.91
CA ASN A 317 -27.08 12.45 6.06
C ASN A 317 -27.49 11.86 4.71
N ASP A 318 -27.90 10.59 4.72
CA ASP A 318 -28.19 9.82 3.51
C ASP A 318 -29.42 10.34 2.75
N SER A 319 -30.38 10.96 3.44
CA SER A 319 -31.58 11.53 2.83
C SER A 319 -31.25 12.73 1.94
N GLU A 320 -30.35 13.61 2.41
CA GLU A 320 -29.84 14.73 1.63
C GLU A 320 -29.01 14.27 0.42
N TRP A 321 -28.21 13.21 0.58
CA TRP A 321 -27.49 12.58 -0.54
C TRP A 321 -28.44 11.98 -1.59
N SER A 322 -29.55 11.37 -1.15
CA SER A 322 -30.57 10.85 -2.07
C SER A 322 -31.22 11.97 -2.88
N THR A 323 -31.59 13.06 -2.21
CA THR A 323 -32.16 14.25 -2.87
C THR A 323 -31.20 14.86 -3.89
N ALA A 324 -29.91 14.93 -3.57
CA ALA A 324 -28.87 15.39 -4.50
C ALA A 324 -28.75 14.49 -5.72
N ASN A 325 -28.76 13.18 -5.52
CA ASN A 325 -28.68 12.20 -6.61
C ASN A 325 -29.88 12.27 -7.55
N ASP A 326 -31.09 12.49 -7.03
CA ASP A 326 -32.28 12.63 -7.86
C ASP A 326 -32.24 13.92 -8.69
N TYR A 327 -31.74 15.02 -8.11
CA TYR A 327 -31.46 16.24 -8.87
C TYR A 327 -30.44 16.00 -10.00
N PHE A 328 -29.33 15.34 -9.71
CA PHE A 328 -28.28 15.08 -10.72
C PHE A 328 -28.78 14.19 -11.86
N LYS A 329 -29.60 13.18 -11.57
CA LYS A 329 -30.21 12.34 -12.61
C LYS A 329 -31.09 13.15 -13.56
N CYS A 330 -31.83 14.13 -13.06
CA CYS A 330 -32.64 15.01 -13.90
C CYS A 330 -31.78 16.05 -14.63
N ALA A 331 -30.82 16.66 -13.94
CA ALA A 331 -29.98 17.74 -14.50
C ALA A 331 -28.96 17.25 -15.53
N LEU A 332 -28.58 15.98 -15.49
CA LEU A 332 -27.53 15.38 -16.32
C LEU A 332 -28.08 14.30 -17.27
N GLN A 333 -29.40 14.22 -17.43
CA GLN A 333 -30.03 13.27 -18.33
C GLN A 333 -29.60 13.56 -19.79
N PRO A 334 -28.94 12.62 -20.50
CA PRO A 334 -28.55 12.86 -21.88
C PRO A 334 -29.78 12.76 -22.80
N SER A 335 -30.03 13.79 -23.61
CA SER A 335 -30.96 13.68 -24.74
C SER A 335 -30.38 12.85 -25.90
N ASP A 336 -29.04 12.80 -26.03
CA ASP A 336 -28.35 12.19 -27.17
C ASP A 336 -27.07 11.41 -26.77
N PRO A 337 -26.63 10.41 -27.58
CA PRO A 337 -25.40 9.67 -27.37
C PRO A 337 -24.18 10.59 -27.28
N ILE A 338 -23.31 10.35 -26.29
CA ILE A 338 -22.10 11.18 -26.09
C ILE A 338 -21.10 10.91 -27.21
N THR A 339 -20.90 11.88 -28.10
CA THR A 339 -19.82 11.87 -29.09
C THR A 339 -18.52 12.43 -28.52
N LEU A 340 -17.38 12.06 -29.08
CA LEU A 340 -16.04 12.47 -28.62
C LEU A 340 -15.86 14.00 -28.55
N GLN A 341 -16.51 14.74 -29.46
CA GLN A 341 -16.48 16.21 -29.52
C GLN A 341 -17.29 16.90 -28.41
N ASP A 342 -18.20 16.17 -27.75
CA ASP A 342 -19.13 16.71 -26.76
C ASP A 342 -18.69 16.39 -25.31
N LEU A 343 -17.59 15.64 -25.14
CA LEU A 343 -17.14 15.13 -23.85
C LEU A 343 -16.73 16.25 -22.89
N ASN A 344 -16.00 17.27 -23.37
CA ASN A 344 -15.53 18.37 -22.51
C ASN A 344 -16.67 19.28 -22.07
N SER A 345 -17.60 19.58 -22.97
CA SER A 345 -18.82 20.34 -22.67
C SER A 345 -19.67 19.60 -21.62
N LYS A 346 -19.78 18.27 -21.73
CA LYS A 346 -20.50 17.46 -20.75
C LYS A 346 -19.76 17.30 -19.42
N ILE A 347 -18.42 17.22 -19.41
CA ILE A 347 -17.63 17.22 -18.17
C ILE A 347 -17.72 18.56 -17.45
N LYS A 348 -17.68 19.67 -18.20
CA LYS A 348 -17.87 21.01 -17.63
C LYS A 348 -19.27 21.16 -17.05
N LEU A 349 -20.31 20.76 -17.81
CA LEU A 349 -21.69 20.74 -17.34
C LEU A 349 -21.86 19.90 -16.07
N LEU A 350 -21.25 18.71 -16.02
CA LEU A 350 -21.25 17.83 -14.85
C LEU A 350 -20.61 18.51 -13.63
N ASN A 351 -19.41 19.04 -13.79
CA ASN A 351 -18.68 19.71 -12.70
C ASN A 351 -19.41 20.96 -12.21
N ASP A 352 -19.98 21.75 -13.12
CA ASP A 352 -20.72 22.96 -12.78
C ASP A 352 -22.06 22.64 -12.12
N ALA A 353 -22.79 21.62 -12.59
CA ALA A 353 -24.04 21.17 -11.98
C ALA A 353 -23.83 20.66 -10.55
N ILE A 354 -22.81 19.82 -10.34
CA ILE A 354 -22.47 19.28 -9.02
C ILE A 354 -22.02 20.41 -8.08
N TYR A 355 -21.09 21.24 -8.53
CA TYR A 355 -20.55 22.33 -7.70
C TYR A 355 -21.64 23.33 -7.32
N SER A 356 -22.44 23.78 -8.29
CA SER A 356 -23.50 24.78 -8.07
C SER A 356 -24.59 24.23 -7.18
N TYR A 357 -24.97 22.95 -7.34
CA TYR A 357 -25.96 22.33 -6.45
C TYR A 357 -25.50 22.38 -5.00
N PHE A 358 -24.27 21.95 -4.70
CA PHE A 358 -23.80 21.93 -3.33
C PHE A 358 -23.51 23.32 -2.78
N ALA A 359 -22.96 24.23 -3.59
CA ALA A 359 -22.76 25.63 -3.21
C ALA A 359 -24.09 26.31 -2.85
N ASN A 360 -25.15 26.10 -3.64
CA ASN A 360 -26.44 26.75 -3.43
C ASN A 360 -27.22 26.15 -2.24
N ASN A 361 -27.13 24.83 -2.04
CA ASN A 361 -27.93 24.15 -1.01
C ASN A 361 -27.23 24.04 0.35
N TYR A 362 -25.90 24.01 0.38
CA TYR A 362 -25.12 23.78 1.61
C TYR A 362 -24.09 24.88 1.88
N GLY A 363 -23.93 25.83 0.95
CA GLY A 363 -23.01 26.95 1.09
C GLY A 363 -21.54 26.57 0.92
N HIS A 364 -20.70 27.58 1.05
CA HIS A 364 -19.25 27.41 1.01
C HIS A 364 -18.68 27.07 2.39
N THR A 365 -17.50 26.45 2.40
CA THR A 365 -16.73 26.22 3.61
C THR A 365 -16.15 27.54 4.10
N GLU A 366 -16.90 28.31 4.88
CA GLU A 366 -16.37 29.49 5.55
C GLU A 366 -15.57 29.05 6.79
N THR A 367 -14.24 29.10 6.71
CA THR A 367 -13.46 29.29 7.94
C THR A 367 -13.41 30.78 8.24
N ILE A 368 -14.47 31.36 8.78
CA ILE A 368 -14.34 32.65 9.49
C ILE A 368 -13.55 32.32 10.77
N PRO A 369 -12.32 32.83 10.92
CA PRO A 369 -11.58 32.59 12.15
C PRO A 369 -12.23 33.41 13.28
N ASP A 370 -12.38 32.79 14.44
CA ASP A 370 -12.88 33.44 15.65
C ASP A 370 -12.12 34.75 15.88
N LYS A 371 -12.85 35.87 16.00
CA LYS A 371 -12.27 37.21 16.22
C LYS A 371 -11.30 37.24 17.39
N ASN A 372 -11.55 36.43 18.42
CA ASN A 372 -10.66 36.31 19.58
C ASN A 372 -9.35 35.60 19.24
N MET A 373 -9.39 34.55 18.40
CA MET A 373 -8.19 33.87 17.91
C MET A 373 -7.38 34.77 16.97
N VAL A 374 -8.05 35.56 16.13
CA VAL A 374 -7.39 36.54 15.27
C VAL A 374 -6.65 37.56 16.13
N ALA A 375 -7.32 38.20 17.08
CA ALA A 375 -6.71 39.19 17.97
C ALA A 375 -5.52 38.59 18.77
N LYS A 376 -5.66 37.38 19.29
CA LYS A 376 -4.64 36.70 20.12
C LYS A 376 -3.33 36.44 19.38
N TYR A 377 -3.40 36.07 18.10
CA TYR A 377 -2.22 35.64 17.32
C TYR A 377 -1.78 36.66 16.25
N LYS A 378 -2.51 37.78 16.12
CA LYS A 378 -2.23 38.83 15.13
C LYS A 378 -0.82 39.39 15.25
N GLU A 379 -0.31 39.60 16.47
CA GLU A 379 1.00 40.24 16.67
C GLU A 379 2.15 39.22 16.89
N TYR A 380 1.87 37.91 16.85
CA TYR A 380 2.89 36.90 17.16
C TYR A 380 3.95 36.78 16.06
N THR A 381 5.22 36.86 16.41
CA THR A 381 6.31 36.53 15.47
C THR A 381 6.27 35.06 15.06
N VAL A 382 6.97 34.71 13.96
CA VAL A 382 7.10 33.31 13.49
C VAL A 382 7.62 32.38 14.59
N LYS A 383 8.55 32.87 15.43
CA LYS A 383 9.11 32.11 16.57
C LYS A 383 8.06 31.86 17.65
N GLU A 384 7.22 32.84 17.94
CA GLU A 384 6.13 32.73 18.91
C GLU A 384 5.00 31.84 18.41
N LEU A 385 4.64 31.92 17.12
CA LEU A 385 3.68 31.01 16.50
C LEU A 385 4.16 29.56 16.52
N LYS A 386 5.45 29.29 16.24
CA LYS A 386 6.05 27.95 16.36
C LYS A 386 5.95 27.42 17.79
N LYS A 387 6.23 28.26 18.79
CA LYS A 387 6.15 27.91 20.21
C LYS A 387 4.70 27.66 20.65
N ALA A 388 3.77 28.51 20.24
CA ALA A 388 2.34 28.37 20.51
C ALA A 388 1.78 27.09 19.89
N LEU A 389 2.11 26.80 18.63
CA LEU A 389 1.67 25.57 17.95
C LEU A 389 2.22 24.31 18.61
N LYS A 390 3.48 24.33 19.06
CA LYS A 390 4.09 23.22 19.79
C LYS A 390 3.37 22.97 21.12
N ASN A 391 3.04 24.02 21.87
CA ASN A 391 2.32 23.93 23.13
C ASN A 391 0.86 23.48 22.96
N LEU A 392 0.17 23.96 21.94
CA LEU A 392 -1.20 23.54 21.64
C LEU A 392 -1.25 22.05 21.27
N LYS A 393 -0.30 21.57 20.47
CA LYS A 393 -0.21 20.15 20.09
C LYS A 393 0.15 19.24 21.27
N SER A 394 1.04 19.68 22.16
CA SER A 394 1.45 18.88 23.32
C SER A 394 0.36 18.77 24.39
N ARG A 395 -0.45 19.83 24.57
CA ARG A 395 -1.53 19.88 25.57
C ARG A 395 -2.90 19.44 25.04
N LYS A 396 -2.98 18.90 23.81
CA LYS A 396 -4.25 18.58 23.11
C LYS A 396 -5.23 19.77 23.11
N GLY A 397 -4.72 20.95 22.75
CA GLY A 397 -5.51 22.16 22.57
C GLY A 397 -6.59 22.00 21.49
N GLU A 398 -7.49 22.97 21.41
CA GLU A 398 -8.63 22.93 20.51
C GLU A 398 -8.18 22.78 19.05
N LEU A 399 -8.82 21.87 18.31
CA LEU A 399 -8.41 21.53 16.95
C LEU A 399 -8.57 22.72 15.98
N SER A 400 -9.56 23.58 16.21
CA SER A 400 -9.79 24.83 15.49
C SER A 400 -8.61 25.80 15.67
N GLU A 401 -8.16 26.02 16.91
CA GLU A 401 -7.03 26.89 17.26
C GLU A 401 -5.70 26.34 16.70
N ILE A 402 -5.47 25.03 16.78
CA ILE A 402 -4.30 24.38 16.18
C ILE A 402 -4.26 24.60 14.67
N LYS A 403 -5.40 24.44 13.99
CA LYS A 403 -5.52 24.66 12.54
C LYS A 403 -5.27 26.13 12.19
N TYR A 404 -5.82 27.06 12.97
CA TYR A 404 -5.65 28.50 12.79
C TYR A 404 -4.18 28.91 12.92
N VAL A 405 -3.54 28.63 14.06
CA VAL A 405 -2.12 28.98 14.32
C VAL A 405 -1.19 28.32 13.29
N SER A 406 -1.48 27.08 12.86
CA SER A 406 -0.71 26.39 11.82
C SER A 406 -0.90 26.99 10.42
N ARG A 407 -2.03 27.65 10.13
CA ARG A 407 -2.28 28.35 8.87
C ARG A 407 -1.55 29.70 8.89
N THR A 408 -1.78 30.51 9.92
CA THR A 408 -1.11 31.82 10.11
C THR A 408 0.42 31.70 10.09
N LEU A 409 0.99 30.65 10.69
CA LEU A 409 2.43 30.40 10.64
C LEU A 409 2.94 30.12 9.22
N ARG A 410 2.19 29.36 8.42
CA ARG A 410 2.56 29.05 7.03
C ARG A 410 2.46 30.29 6.15
N ASP A 411 1.42 31.08 6.32
CA ASP A 411 1.21 32.30 5.54
C ASP A 411 2.33 33.33 5.81
N ARG A 412 2.75 33.51 7.08
CA ARG A 412 3.90 34.35 7.43
C ARG A 412 5.24 33.83 6.90
N LEU A 413 5.45 32.52 6.93
CA LEU A 413 6.66 31.91 6.36
C LEU A 413 6.72 32.05 4.84
N ARG A 414 5.55 32.09 4.18
CA ARG A 414 5.47 32.30 2.73
C ARG A 414 5.76 33.75 2.36
N ASN A 415 5.25 34.72 3.12
CA ASN A 415 5.48 36.14 2.83
C ASN A 415 6.92 36.58 3.16
N ASN A 416 7.52 36.08 4.25
CA ASN A 416 8.93 36.36 4.55
C ASN A 416 9.93 35.74 3.55
N GLY A 417 9.48 34.79 2.72
CA GLY A 417 10.31 34.22 1.66
C GLY A 417 10.36 35.09 0.40
N ASN A 418 9.40 36.01 0.23
CA ASN A 418 9.30 36.86 -0.96
C ASN A 418 10.06 38.19 -0.82
N ASP A 419 10.39 38.62 0.41
CA ASP A 419 11.17 39.86 0.65
C ASP A 419 12.70 39.62 0.62
N ALA A 420 13.15 38.37 0.45
CA ALA A 420 14.58 38.02 0.47
C ALA A 420 15.23 37.99 -0.94
N ASP A 421 14.43 38.02 -2.00
CA ASP A 421 14.92 37.96 -3.38
C ASP A 421 15.01 39.34 -4.07
N ASP A 422 14.62 40.44 -3.40
CA ASP A 422 14.62 41.82 -3.96
C ASP A 422 15.70 42.75 -3.36
N LEU A 423 16.71 42.21 -2.66
CA LEU A 423 17.82 42.99 -2.11
C LEU A 423 19.16 42.29 -2.36
N ASN A 424 19.56 42.21 -3.63
CA ASN A 424 20.96 42.15 -4.07
C ASN A 424 21.01 42.49 -5.57
N ASP A 425 20.92 43.79 -5.88
CA ASP A 425 21.57 44.41 -7.03
C ASP A 425 22.70 45.31 -6.52
#